data_AF-A0A952VXW0-F1
#
_entry.id   AF-A0A952VXW0-F1
#
_cell.length_a   1.000
_cell.length_b   1.000
_cell.length_c   1.000
_cell.angle_alpha   90.00
_cell.angle_beta   90.00
_cell.angle_gamma   90.00
#
_symmetry.space_group_name_H-M   'P 1'
#
loop_
_entity.id
_entity.type
_entity.pdbx_description
1 polymer ?
#
loop_
_entity_poly.entity_id
_entity_poly.type
_entity_poly.pdbx_seq_one_letter_code
_entity_poly.pdbx_strand_id
1 'polypeptide(L)' 'MTNIQATGTNELIGTDPAKLAPALARLMAGQWKKGAIPPLWDGKAAERIVQHLERVLGRNAQFPQR' A
#
# COMPACT_ATOMS: atom_id res chain seq x y z
N MET A 1 0.59 8.28 -20.67
CA MET A 1 1.12 6.94 -20.31
C MET A 1 1.98 7.11 -19.08
N THR A 2 1.43 6.92 -17.87
CA THR A 2 2.22 7.02 -16.64
C THR A 2 2.83 5.66 -16.37
N ASN A 3 4.16 5.58 -16.47
CA ASN A 3 4.93 4.37 -16.21
C ASN A 3 4.81 4.04 -14.71
N ILE A 4 3.95 3.10 -14.32
CA ILE A 4 3.78 2.72 -12.91
C ILE A 4 4.99 1.88 -12.50
N GLN A 5 6.05 2.54 -12.06
CA GLN A 5 7.12 1.86 -11.34
C GLN A 5 6.56 1.36 -10.00
N ALA A 6 6.82 0.10 -9.66
CA ALA A 6 6.37 -0.47 -8.39
C ALA A 6 6.95 0.31 -7.21
N THR A 7 6.09 0.97 -6.42
CA THR A 7 6.51 1.90 -5.35
C THR A 7 7.04 1.18 -4.10
N GLY A 8 6.63 -0.07 -3.85
CA GLY A 8 7.03 -0.86 -2.68
C GLY A 8 8.31 -1.67 -2.88
N THR A 9 8.86 -2.23 -1.79
CA THR A 9 10.10 -3.04 -1.75
C THR A 9 9.89 -4.56 -1.85
N ASN A 10 8.65 -5.04 -1.98
CA ASN A 10 8.32 -6.47 -2.09
C ASN A 10 8.57 -7.05 -3.50
N GLU A 11 9.36 -8.10 -3.65
CA GLU A 11 9.58 -8.80 -4.93
C GLU A 11 8.93 -10.21 -4.88
N LEU A 12 8.12 -10.56 -5.88
CA LEU A 12 7.54 -11.89 -6.01
C LEU A 12 8.47 -12.75 -6.87
N ILE A 13 9.16 -13.71 -6.25
CA ILE A 13 10.16 -14.55 -6.91
C ILE A 13 9.61 -15.89 -7.44
N GLY A 14 8.30 -16.13 -7.28
CA GLY A 14 7.65 -17.39 -7.62
C GLY A 14 7.80 -18.47 -6.54
N THR A 15 7.47 -19.72 -6.88
CA THR A 15 7.46 -20.86 -5.94
C THR A 15 8.58 -21.87 -6.18
N ASP A 16 9.40 -21.66 -7.20
CA ASP A 16 10.57 -22.50 -7.49
C ASP A 16 11.67 -22.24 -6.43
N PRO A 17 12.06 -23.24 -5.62
CA PRO A 17 13.08 -23.08 -4.59
C PRO A 17 14.44 -22.61 -5.14
N ALA A 18 14.76 -22.94 -6.40
CA ALA A 18 16.02 -22.53 -7.03
C ALA A 18 16.15 -21.00 -7.15
N LYS A 19 15.03 -20.27 -7.11
CA LYS A 19 15.01 -18.80 -7.20
C LYS A 19 15.30 -18.10 -5.87
N LEU A 20 15.27 -18.81 -4.74
CA LEU A 20 15.48 -18.21 -3.42
C LEU A 20 16.93 -17.75 -3.22
N ALA A 21 17.89 -18.63 -3.49
CA ALA A 21 19.32 -18.34 -3.31
C ALA A 21 19.79 -17.08 -4.11
N PRO A 22 19.51 -16.94 -5.42
CA PRO A 22 19.91 -15.74 -6.16
C PRO A 22 19.19 -14.47 -5.69
N ALA A 23 17.93 -14.57 -5.24
CA ALA A 23 17.21 -13.43 -4.68
C ALA A 23 17.86 -12.96 -3.36
N LEU A 24 18.19 -13.88 -2.47
CA LEU A 24 18.90 -13.56 -1.21
C LEU A 24 20.30 -12.99 -1.48
N ALA A 25 21.02 -13.50 -2.48
CA ALA A 25 22.32 -12.94 -2.86
C ALA A 25 22.21 -11.48 -3.29
N ARG A 26 21.23 -11.14 -4.14
CA ARG A 26 20.93 -9.74 -4.53
C ARG A 26 20.56 -8.87 -3.33
N LEU A 27 19.76 -9.39 -2.40
CA LEU A 27 19.38 -8.68 -1.18
C LEU A 27 20.60 -8.36 -0.32
N MET A 28 21.46 -9.34 -0.06
CA MET A 28 22.67 -9.20 0.76
C MET A 28 23.72 -8.31 0.10
N ALA A 29 23.78 -8.27 -1.24
CA ALA A 29 24.64 -7.36 -1.99
C ALA A 29 24.14 -5.90 -2.02
N GLY A 30 23.02 -5.58 -1.36
CA GLY A 30 22.42 -4.24 -1.40
C GLY A 30 21.81 -3.89 -2.77
N GLN A 31 21.65 -4.87 -3.66
CA GLN A 31 21.08 -4.73 -5.00
C GLN A 31 19.56 -4.96 -5.01
N TRP A 32 18.92 -4.78 -3.84
CA TRP A 32 17.47 -4.86 -3.72
C TRP A 32 16.80 -3.60 -4.27
N LYS A 33 15.54 -3.72 -4.68
CA LYS A 33 14.82 -2.57 -5.22
C LYS A 33 14.63 -1.47 -4.17
N LYS A 34 14.85 -0.22 -4.60
CA LYS A 34 14.61 0.97 -3.78
C LYS A 34 13.12 1.33 -3.84
N GLY A 35 12.47 1.40 -2.68
CA GLY A 35 11.10 1.86 -2.57
C GLY A 35 10.98 3.38 -2.59
N ALA A 36 9.76 3.86 -2.74
CA ALA A 36 9.37 5.24 -2.49
C ALA A 36 8.13 5.26 -1.59
N ILE A 37 7.79 6.43 -1.07
CA ILE A 37 6.56 6.62 -0.30
C ILE A 37 5.39 6.66 -1.30
N PRO A 38 4.44 5.71 -1.28
CA PRO A 38 3.26 5.75 -2.12
C PRO A 38 2.39 6.97 -1.82
N PRO A 39 1.61 7.43 -2.80
CA PRO A 39 0.60 8.46 -2.57
C PRO A 39 -0.31 8.10 -1.40
N LEU A 40 -0.67 9.11 -0.59
CA LEU A 40 -1.56 8.98 0.57
C LEU A 40 -1.00 8.17 1.75
N TRP A 41 0.27 7.75 1.72
CA TRP A 41 0.97 7.21 2.90
C TRP A 41 1.46 8.33 3.84
N ASP A 42 0.58 9.29 4.09
CA ASP A 42 0.82 10.51 4.89
C ASP A 42 0.34 10.39 6.34
N GLY A 43 -0.04 9.18 6.78
CA GLY A 43 -0.58 8.92 8.12
C GLY A 43 -2.03 9.35 8.33
N LYS A 44 -2.70 9.96 7.35
CA LYS A 44 -4.06 10.53 7.49
C LYS A 44 -5.19 9.58 7.10
N ALA A 45 -4.98 8.29 7.30
CA ALA A 45 -5.95 7.27 6.89
C ALA A 45 -7.25 7.39 7.71
N ALA A 46 -7.13 7.60 9.02
CA ALA A 46 -8.27 7.70 9.92
C ALA A 46 -9.21 8.85 9.55
N GLU A 47 -8.66 10.05 9.31
CA GLU A 47 -9.43 11.24 8.95
C GLU A 47 -10.19 11.04 7.63
N ARG A 48 -9.52 10.45 6.62
CA ARG A 48 -10.16 10.13 5.35
C ARG A 48 -11.29 9.10 5.49
N ILE A 49 -11.11 8.10 6.35
CA ILE A 49 -12.15 7.10 6.63
C ILE A 49 -13.35 7.75 7.32
N VAL A 50 -13.13 8.53 8.38
CA VAL A 50 -14.21 9.23 9.10
C VAL A 50 -14.98 10.16 8.15
N GLN A 51 -14.28 10.99 7.37
CA GLN A 51 -14.92 11.86 6.38
C GLN A 51 -15.76 11.08 5.35
N HIS A 52 -15.31 9.88 4.97
CA HIS A 52 -16.08 9.03 4.06
C HIS A 52 -17.33 8.47 4.73
N LEU A 53 -17.22 8.00 5.97
CA LEU A 53 -18.34 7.51 6.76
C LEU A 53 -19.38 8.61 7.00
N GLU A 54 -18.97 9.83 7.37
CA GLU A 54 -19.85 10.99 7.50
C GLU A 54 -20.59 11.30 6.19
N ARG A 55 -19.92 11.19 5.04
CA ARG A 55 -20.56 11.42 3.73
C ARG A 55 -21.62 10.36 3.42
N VAL A 56 -21.33 9.09 3.71
CA VAL A 56 -22.20 7.95 3.39
C VAL A 56 -23.35 7.84 4.39
N LEU A 57 -23.04 7.95 5.68
CA LEU A 57 -24.00 7.80 6.77
C LEU A 57 -24.72 9.11 7.06
N GLY A 58 -24.06 10.26 7.06
CA GLY A 58 -24.68 11.56 7.35
C GLY A 58 -25.74 11.99 6.32
N ARG A 59 -25.70 11.46 5.09
CA ARG A 59 -26.80 11.63 4.11
C ARG A 59 -28.02 10.73 4.37
N ASN A 60 -27.82 9.59 5.03
CA ASN A 60 -28.85 8.59 5.32
C ASN A 60 -29.28 8.56 6.80
N ALA A 61 -28.59 9.31 7.65
CA ALA A 61 -28.78 9.38 9.08
C ALA A 61 -29.86 10.40 9.43
N GLN A 62 -31.11 10.07 9.12
CA GLN A 62 -32.21 10.51 9.97
C GLN A 62 -32.14 9.67 11.24
N PHE A 63 -31.22 10.01 12.15
CA PHE A 63 -31.33 9.54 13.52
C PHE A 63 -32.54 10.25 14.13
N PRO A 64 -33.58 9.55 14.61
CA PRO A 64 -34.65 10.20 15.35
C PRO A 64 -34.03 10.88 16.57
N GLN A 65 -34.20 12.20 16.66
CA GLN A 65 -33.87 12.93 17.87
C GLN A 65 -34.79 12.38 18.96
N ARG A 66 -34.20 11.70 19.95
CA ARG A 66 -34.90 11.41 21.21
C ARG A 66 -35.05 12.71 21.99
#